data_AF-F3ZTG4-F1
#
_entry.id   AF-F3ZTG4-F1
#
_cell.length_a   1.000
_cell.length_b   1.000
_cell.length_c   1.000
_cell.angle_alpha   90.00
_cell.angle_beta   90.00
_cell.angle_gamma   90.00
#
_symmetry.space_group_name_H-M   'P 1'
#
loop_
_entity.id
_entity.type
_entity.pdbx_description
1 polymer ?
#
loop_
_entity_poly.entity_id
_entity_poly.type
_entity_poly.pdbx_seq_one_letter_code
_entity_poly.pdbx_strand_id
1 'polypeptide(L)'
;MSQVKKDLTKFPKELKQTISEKYGSLDRFYATVYLIARNEHQAQMNNVPAAQQRLNTIKAYQGMIRFMLDEGGANGQTILDDIASDYLEDFVQFKEQDFGLTNEDFIAIIKRI
;
A
#
# COMPACT_ATOMS: atom_id res chain seq x y z
N MET A 1 -2.74 13.89 -10.28
CA MET A 1 -1.96 12.66 -10.01
C MET A 1 -1.07 12.94 -8.83
N SER A 2 -1.09 12.07 -7.81
CA SER A 2 -0.16 12.13 -6.67
C SER A 2 1.30 12.09 -7.17
N GLN A 3 2.19 12.73 -6.41
CA GLN A 3 3.62 12.76 -6.71
C GLN A 3 4.21 11.34 -6.69
N VAL A 4 3.75 10.47 -5.78
CA VAL A 4 4.17 9.08 -5.71
C VAL A 4 3.87 8.32 -6.98
N LYS A 5 2.67 8.49 -7.55
CA LYS A 5 2.32 7.82 -8.81
C LYS A 5 3.29 8.16 -9.94
N LYS A 6 3.81 9.38 -9.97
CA LYS A 6 4.86 9.77 -10.94
C LYS A 6 6.18 9.07 -10.63
N ASP A 7 6.54 8.94 -9.37
CA ASP A 7 7.80 8.31 -8.97
C ASP A 7 7.80 6.80 -9.19
N LEU A 8 6.66 6.12 -9.03
CA LEU A 8 6.48 4.71 -9.43
C LEU A 8 6.80 4.47 -10.91
N THR A 9 6.49 5.43 -11.79
CA THR A 9 6.80 5.29 -13.23
C THR A 9 8.29 5.36 -13.52
N LYS A 10 9.11 5.88 -12.60
CA LYS A 10 10.57 6.01 -12.75
C LYS A 10 11.34 4.80 -12.23
N PHE A 11 10.66 3.81 -11.64
CA PHE A 11 11.31 2.61 -11.12
C PHE A 11 12.12 1.86 -12.19
N PRO A 12 13.06 0.98 -11.79
CA PRO A 12 13.69 0.04 -12.70
C PRO A 12 12.65 -0.84 -13.41
N LYS A 13 12.95 -1.25 -14.65
CA LYS A 13 12.03 -2.10 -15.44
C LYS A 13 11.71 -3.41 -14.73
N GLU A 14 12.73 -4.03 -14.12
CA GLU A 14 12.59 -5.30 -13.39
C GLU A 14 11.65 -5.14 -12.19
N LEU A 15 11.81 -4.08 -11.40
CA LEU A 15 10.90 -3.79 -10.28
C LEU A 15 9.46 -3.54 -10.74
N LYS A 16 9.25 -2.77 -11.83
CA LYS A 16 7.89 -2.58 -12.38
C LYS A 16 7.27 -3.90 -12.84
N GLN A 17 8.07 -4.81 -13.38
CA GLN A 17 7.60 -6.13 -13.79
C GLN A 17 7.20 -6.96 -12.58
N THR A 18 8.05 -7.06 -11.55
CA THR A 18 7.74 -7.74 -10.28
C THR A 18 6.46 -7.20 -9.65
N ILE A 19 6.30 -5.87 -9.62
CA ILE A 19 5.09 -5.24 -9.10
C ILE A 19 3.86 -5.60 -9.96
N SER A 20 4.00 -5.58 -11.29
CA SER A 20 2.88 -5.93 -12.18
C SER A 20 2.50 -7.41 -12.07
N GLU A 21 3.45 -8.31 -11.83
CA GLU A 21 3.19 -9.73 -11.64
C GLU A 21 2.47 -10.02 -10.31
N LYS A 22 2.89 -9.36 -9.21
CA LYS A 22 2.29 -9.55 -7.88
C LYS A 22 0.95 -8.83 -7.71
N TYR A 23 0.86 -7.58 -8.16
CA TYR A 23 -0.27 -6.67 -7.90
C TYR A 23 -1.15 -6.45 -9.14
N GLY A 24 -0.73 -6.88 -10.33
CA GLY A 24 -1.42 -6.69 -11.60
C GLY A 24 -1.01 -5.42 -12.35
N SER A 25 -0.72 -4.32 -11.63
CA SER A 25 -0.22 -3.08 -12.22
C SER A 25 0.37 -2.15 -11.15
N LEU A 26 1.08 -1.09 -11.58
CA LEU A 26 1.55 -0.03 -10.68
C LEU A 26 0.39 0.71 -9.99
N ASP A 27 -0.73 0.92 -10.68
CA ASP A 27 -1.91 1.55 -10.07
C ASP A 27 -2.55 0.65 -9.01
N ARG A 28 -2.64 -0.66 -9.26
CA ARG A 28 -3.14 -1.62 -8.27
C ARG A 28 -2.19 -1.76 -7.08
N PHE A 29 -0.89 -1.67 -7.31
CA PHE A 29 0.10 -1.59 -6.25
C PHE A 29 -0.12 -0.35 -5.37
N TYR A 30 -0.22 0.83 -5.97
CA TYR A 30 -0.54 2.07 -5.25
C TYR A 30 -1.83 1.93 -4.44
N ALA A 31 -2.90 1.45 -5.07
CA ALA A 31 -4.19 1.23 -4.41
C ALA A 31 -4.07 0.26 -3.22
N THR A 32 -3.31 -0.83 -3.39
CA THR A 32 -3.11 -1.82 -2.33
C THR A 32 -2.38 -1.21 -1.13
N VAL A 33 -1.28 -0.49 -1.36
CA VAL A 33 -0.53 0.16 -0.29
C VAL A 33 -1.36 1.23 0.41
N TYR A 34 -2.11 2.02 -0.36
CA TYR A 34 -3.03 3.02 0.17
C TYR A 34 -4.09 2.39 1.08
N LEU A 35 -4.70 1.28 0.65
CA LEU A 35 -5.69 0.55 1.45
C LEU A 35 -5.08 -0.08 2.70
N ILE A 36 -3.83 -0.54 2.65
CA ILE A 36 -3.10 -1.01 3.84
C ILE A 36 -2.91 0.14 4.84
N ALA A 37 -2.49 1.32 4.38
CA ALA A 37 -2.35 2.50 5.24
C ALA A 37 -3.70 2.93 5.85
N ARG A 38 -4.78 2.91 5.06
CA ARG A 38 -6.15 3.14 5.54
C ARG A 38 -6.53 2.15 6.64
N ASN A 39 -6.26 0.87 6.42
CA ASN A 39 -6.56 -0.19 7.40
C ASN A 39 -5.74 -0.03 8.68
N GLU A 40 -4.47 0.38 8.57
CA GLU A 40 -3.62 0.67 9.74
C GLU A 40 -4.23 1.78 10.58
N HIS A 41 -4.52 2.92 9.96
CA HIS A 41 -5.08 4.08 10.65
C HIS A 41 -6.43 3.75 11.29
N GLN A 42 -7.32 3.06 10.57
CA GLN A 42 -8.59 2.60 11.13
C GLN A 42 -8.43 1.63 12.31
N ALA A 43 -7.44 0.73 12.25
CA ALA A 43 -7.15 -0.19 13.35
C ALA A 43 -6.54 0.51 14.58
N GLN A 44 -5.81 1.61 14.38
CA GLN A 44 -5.30 2.45 15.47
C GLN A 44 -6.41 3.29 16.12
N MET A 45 -7.33 3.83 15.33
CA MET A 45 -8.46 4.64 15.84
C MET A 45 -9.49 3.80 16.60
N ASN A 46 -9.75 2.58 16.11
CA ASN A 46 -10.75 1.70 16.69
C ASN A 46 -10.09 0.84 17.78
N ASN A 47 -10.41 1.11 19.05
CA ASN A 47 -10.01 0.26 20.19
C ASN A 47 -10.85 -1.03 20.24
N VAL A 48 -10.78 -1.81 19.16
CA VAL A 48 -11.53 -3.07 19.01
C VAL A 48 -10.74 -4.24 19.58
N PRO A 49 -11.41 -5.29 20.09
CA PRO A 49 -10.75 -6.54 20.47
C PRO A 49 -9.88 -7.05 19.31
N ALA A 50 -8.68 -7.55 19.63
CA ALA A 50 -7.67 -7.97 18.65
C ALA A 50 -7.14 -6.86 17.70
N ALA A 51 -7.32 -5.57 18.02
CA ALA A 51 -6.69 -4.47 17.29
C ALA A 51 -5.16 -4.66 17.18
N GLN A 52 -4.51 -5.06 18.28
CA GLN A 52 -3.06 -5.32 18.27
C GLN A 52 -2.66 -6.43 17.30
N GLN A 53 -3.42 -7.52 17.23
CA GLN A 53 -3.15 -8.60 16.28
C GLN A 53 -3.29 -8.12 14.84
N ARG A 54 -4.34 -7.34 14.54
CA ARG A 54 -4.53 -6.74 13.22
C ARG A 54 -3.39 -5.81 12.84
N LEU A 55 -2.96 -4.94 13.77
CA LEU A 55 -1.81 -4.05 13.57
C LEU A 55 -0.52 -4.83 13.31
N ASN A 56 -0.30 -5.93 14.01
CA ASN A 56 0.88 -6.78 13.78
C ASN A 56 0.86 -7.39 12.37
N THR A 57 -0.31 -7.88 11.91
CA THR A 57 -0.46 -8.41 10.55
C THR A 57 -0.24 -7.33 9.48
N ILE A 58 -0.79 -6.13 9.69
CA ILE A 58 -0.62 -4.99 8.77
C ILE A 58 0.88 -4.62 8.66
N LYS A 59 1.57 -4.52 9.79
CA LYS A 59 3.01 -4.23 9.83
C LYS A 59 3.85 -5.31 9.14
N ALA A 60 3.44 -6.58 9.24
CA ALA A 60 4.11 -7.66 8.53
C ALA A 60 4.02 -7.48 7.00
N TYR A 61 2.83 -7.16 6.48
CA TYR A 61 2.65 -6.88 5.06
C TYR A 61 3.40 -5.61 4.60
N GLN A 62 3.37 -4.53 5.38
CA GLN A 62 4.19 -3.35 5.11
C GLN A 62 5.68 -3.69 5.05
N GLY A 63 6.17 -4.53 5.97
CA GLY A 63 7.56 -5.01 5.98
C GLY A 63 7.91 -5.82 4.72
N MET A 64 7.04 -6.73 4.28
CA MET A 64 7.24 -7.50 3.05
C MET A 64 7.26 -6.62 1.79
N ILE A 65 6.36 -5.64 1.72
CA ILE A 65 6.31 -4.68 0.61
C ILE A 65 7.58 -3.84 0.59
N ARG A 66 7.99 -3.32 1.76
CA ARG A 66 9.22 -2.55 1.91
C ARG A 66 10.42 -3.34 1.42
N PHE A 67 10.56 -4.58 1.88
CA PHE A 67 11.66 -5.46 1.49
C PHE A 67 11.72 -5.67 -0.02
N MET A 68 10.58 -5.94 -0.67
CA MET A 68 10.51 -6.08 -2.13
C MET A 68 10.96 -4.81 -2.87
N LEU A 69 10.57 -3.63 -2.38
CA LEU A 69 10.97 -2.37 -2.98
C LEU A 69 12.47 -2.11 -2.79
N ASP A 70 12.98 -2.38 -1.59
CA ASP A 70 14.40 -2.24 -1.24
C ASP A 70 15.28 -3.18 -2.10
N GLU A 71 14.86 -4.44 -2.29
CA GLU A 71 15.54 -5.39 -3.21
C GLU A 71 15.47 -4.94 -4.67
N GLY A 72 14.39 -4.25 -5.05
CA GLY A 72 14.24 -3.65 -6.37
C GLY A 72 15.02 -2.35 -6.58
N GLY A 73 15.80 -1.90 -5.59
CA GLY A 73 16.60 -0.67 -5.65
C GLY A 73 15.79 0.61 -5.47
N ALA A 74 14.54 0.52 -5.01
CA ALA A 74 13.75 1.67 -4.56
C ALA A 74 13.94 1.87 -3.05
N ASN A 75 13.69 3.08 -2.55
CA ASN A 75 13.61 3.30 -1.10
C ASN A 75 12.20 2.91 -0.64
N GLY A 76 12.04 1.66 -0.18
CA GLY A 76 10.74 1.10 0.17
C GLY A 76 10.06 1.86 1.31
N GLN A 77 10.84 2.34 2.28
CA GLN A 77 10.32 3.13 3.40
C GLN A 77 9.71 4.45 2.89
N THR A 78 10.46 5.21 2.09
CA THR A 78 9.96 6.48 1.53
C THR A 78 8.69 6.28 0.71
N ILE A 79 8.62 5.23 -0.12
CA ILE A 79 7.43 4.97 -0.93
C ILE A 79 6.22 4.62 -0.08
N LEU A 80 6.38 3.80 0.97
CA LEU A 80 5.29 3.49 1.89
C LEU A 80 4.82 4.74 2.64
N ASP A 81 5.76 5.56 3.12
CA ASP A 81 5.47 6.79 3.85
C ASP A 81 4.74 7.80 2.96
N ASP A 82 5.18 7.99 1.72
CA ASP A 82 4.56 8.94 0.80
C ASP A 82 3.12 8.51 0.42
N ILE A 83 2.86 7.20 0.24
CA ILE A 83 1.49 6.70 -0.03
C ILE A 83 0.61 6.81 1.23
N ALA A 84 1.18 6.58 2.41
CA ALA A 84 0.47 6.79 3.67
C ALA A 84 0.13 8.27 3.86
N SER A 85 1.02 9.19 3.48
CA SER A 85 0.76 10.63 3.45
C SER A 85 -0.37 11.00 2.49
N ASP A 86 -0.37 10.47 1.26
CA ASP A 86 -1.49 10.67 0.31
C ASP A 86 -2.83 10.26 0.95
N TYR A 87 -2.86 9.12 1.64
CA TYR A 87 -4.04 8.64 2.35
C TYR A 87 -4.47 9.60 3.47
N LEU A 88 -3.53 10.05 4.30
CA LEU A 88 -3.82 10.95 5.41
C LEU A 88 -4.32 12.31 4.93
N GLU A 89 -3.76 12.84 3.83
CA GLU A 89 -4.24 14.06 3.20
C GLU A 89 -5.69 13.91 2.71
N ASP A 90 -6.00 12.81 2.01
CA ASP A 90 -7.36 12.51 1.55
C ASP A 90 -8.32 12.32 2.75
N PHE A 91 -7.87 11.66 3.83
CA PHE A 91 -8.66 11.50 5.06
C PHE A 91 -8.99 12.84 5.71
N VAL A 92 -8.00 13.73 5.87
CA VAL A 92 -8.19 15.07 6.46
C VAL A 92 -9.11 15.94 5.60
N GLN A 93 -9.09 15.75 4.28
CA GLN A 93 -9.95 16.47 3.34
C GLN A 93 -11.34 15.85 3.16
N PHE A 94 -11.69 14.79 3.91
CA PHE A 94 -12.93 14.03 3.76
C PHE A 94 -13.15 13.50 2.33
N LYS A 95 -12.06 13.17 1.63
CA LYS A 95 -12.08 12.63 0.28
C LYS A 95 -11.98 11.12 0.32
N GLU A 96 -13.02 10.44 -0.14
CA GLU A 96 -12.97 9.00 -0.34
C GLU A 96 -12.40 8.67 -1.73
N GLN A 97 -11.30 7.91 -1.75
CA GLN A 97 -10.74 7.35 -2.97
C GLN A 97 -11.37 5.99 -3.26
N ASP A 98 -12.04 5.88 -4.41
CA ASP A 98 -12.46 4.60 -4.99
C ASP A 98 -11.43 4.14 -6.01
N PHE A 99 -10.89 2.95 -5.80
CA PHE A 99 -9.90 2.32 -6.68
C PHE A 99 -10.51 1.30 -7.64
N GLY A 100 -11.82 1.04 -7.56
CA GLY A 100 -12.47 -0.05 -8.31
C GLY A 100 -11.90 -1.43 -7.96
N LEU A 101 -11.31 -1.57 -6.76
CA LEU A 101 -10.73 -2.82 -6.26
C LEU A 101 -11.73 -3.44 -5.28
N THR A 102 -12.22 -4.64 -5.59
CA THR A 102 -13.12 -5.34 -4.67
C THR A 102 -12.36 -5.86 -3.44
N ASN A 103 -13.08 -6.17 -2.36
CA ASN A 103 -12.46 -6.82 -1.20
C ASN A 103 -11.82 -8.17 -1.57
N GLU A 104 -12.41 -8.91 -2.51
CA GLU A 104 -11.86 -10.17 -2.99
C GLU A 104 -10.55 -9.98 -3.75
N ASP A 105 -10.49 -8.96 -4.62
CA ASP A 105 -9.26 -8.57 -5.31
C ASP A 105 -8.16 -8.18 -4.31
N PHE A 106 -8.50 -7.36 -3.32
CA PHE A 106 -7.55 -6.95 -2.28
C PHE A 106 -7.01 -8.17 -1.50
N ILE A 107 -7.90 -9.06 -1.04
CA ILE A 107 -7.51 -10.27 -0.32
C ILE A 107 -6.64 -11.18 -1.21
N ALA A 108 -6.97 -11.31 -2.50
CA ALA A 108 -6.18 -12.10 -3.44
C ALA A 108 -4.77 -11.53 -3.64
N ILE A 109 -4.62 -10.20 -3.69
CA ILE A 109 -3.31 -9.53 -3.77
C ILE A 109 -2.52 -9.75 -2.49
N ILE A 110 -3.12 -9.49 -1.31
CA ILE A 110 -2.47 -9.64 -0.01
C ILE A 110 -1.96 -11.08 0.21
N LYS A 111 -2.70 -12.10 -0.26
CA LYS A 111 -2.29 -13.51 -0.19
C LYS A 111 -1.10 -13.88 -1.09
N ARG A 112 -0.72 -13.03 -2.06
CA ARG A 112 0.40 -13.24 -2.99
C ARG A 112 1.70 -12.53 -2.57
N ILE A 113 1.62 -11.66 -1.56
CA ILE A 113 2.77 -10.98 -0.96
C ILE A 113 3.58 -12.01 -0.18
#